data_AF-A0A5P6NXY1-F1
#
_entry.id   AF-A0A5P6NXY1-F1
#
_cell.length_a   1.000
_cell.length_b   1.000
_cell.length_c   1.000
_cell.angle_alpha   90.00
_cell.angle_beta   90.00
_cell.angle_gamma   90.00
#
_symmetry.space_group_name_H-M   'P 1'
#
loop_
_entity.id
_entity.type
_entity.pdbx_description
1 polymer ?
#
loop_
_entity_poly.entity_id
_entity_poly.type
_entity_poly.pdbx_seq_one_letter_code
_entity_poly.pdbx_strand_id
1 'polypeptide(L)'
;MPIHLTVGQQIGKYTTSDFLGAGVFGSVYRMRDNLMNREVAVKFVENQNPSAFVAHYEAQILHQCRHDRIVTVNSVDVLQDTQARYYAAIDMEYAANGSAQRLIDTSHISVRQAIKLTIDLLFALGHAHRQGVLHRDVKPANILLAGTRGKLSDFGLAANASASLTASGAGSPVYCAPEVVNDDKTNPRTDIFSAGMTLFQLVNNISSLAALVPSLDTIKLGRVISHIGYAKYVPRRLRYICNKACETDPTDRYESADQMRQALEKLHVEQDWIRSNATTWSATVNSQQHEMTIEHSSQYEMVYRVNGRRRNAHCTLCGSQASASQAQEDWVYKNTF
;
A
#
# COMPACT_ATOMS: atom_id res chain seq x y z
N MET A 1 21.76 18.08 0.87
CA MET A 1 21.54 17.21 2.05
C MET A 1 20.12 17.44 2.55
N PRO A 2 19.41 16.41 3.05
CA PRO A 2 18.06 16.59 3.57
C PRO A 2 18.03 17.68 4.64
N ILE A 3 16.96 18.48 4.66
CA ILE A 3 16.73 19.37 5.79
C ILE A 3 16.51 18.53 7.04
N HIS A 4 17.11 18.96 8.16
CA HIS A 4 16.92 18.35 9.46
C HIS A 4 16.28 19.37 10.38
N LEU A 5 14.98 19.21 10.62
CA LEU A 5 14.21 20.05 11.53
C LEU A 5 14.05 19.35 12.88
N THR A 6 14.22 20.11 13.97
CA THR A 6 13.96 19.62 15.34
C THR A 6 12.50 19.86 15.72
N VAL A 7 11.96 19.03 16.63
CA VAL A 7 10.60 19.24 17.16
C VAL A 7 10.51 20.61 17.82
N GLY A 8 9.44 21.35 17.50
CA GLY A 8 9.23 22.72 17.95
C GLY A 8 9.92 23.78 17.09
N GLN A 9 10.78 23.39 16.14
CA GLN A 9 11.40 24.36 15.22
C GLN A 9 10.35 24.98 14.31
N GLN A 10 10.35 26.31 14.25
CA GLN A 10 9.49 27.09 13.37
C GLN A 10 10.20 27.37 12.04
N ILE A 11 9.47 27.19 10.93
CA ILE A 11 9.90 27.55 9.58
C ILE A 11 8.71 28.13 8.82
N GLY A 12 8.79 29.42 8.47
CA GLY A 12 7.65 30.18 7.95
C GLY A 12 6.45 30.11 8.91
N LYS A 13 5.28 29.70 8.40
CA LYS A 13 4.05 29.52 9.18
C LYS A 13 3.96 28.17 9.91
N TYR A 14 4.91 27.26 9.71
CA TYR A 14 4.85 25.89 10.23
C TYR A 14 5.71 25.71 11.47
N THR A 15 5.22 24.93 12.44
CA THR A 15 6.00 24.42 13.57
C THR A 15 6.14 22.91 13.46
N THR A 16 7.37 22.41 13.50
CA THR A 16 7.68 20.98 13.36
C THR A 16 7.14 20.19 14.56
N SER A 17 6.42 19.09 14.30
CA SER A 17 5.90 18.21 15.35
C SER A 17 6.60 16.86 15.36
N ASP A 18 6.81 16.25 14.19
CA ASP A 18 7.44 14.93 14.08
C ASP A 18 8.08 14.73 12.69
N PHE A 19 9.07 13.85 12.60
CA PHE A 19 9.65 13.41 11.33
C PHE A 19 8.88 12.20 10.80
N LEU A 20 8.35 12.29 9.58
CA LEU A 20 7.54 11.22 8.98
C LEU A 20 8.35 10.29 8.07
N GLY A 21 9.42 10.80 7.45
CA GLY A 21 10.31 10.00 6.61
C GLY A 21 11.13 10.85 5.65
N ALA A 22 12.11 10.22 5.00
CA ALA A 22 12.88 10.84 3.92
C ALA A 22 12.97 9.86 2.74
N GLY A 23 12.92 10.40 1.53
CA GLY A 23 13.07 9.66 0.29
C GLY A 23 14.04 10.34 -0.66
N VAL A 24 14.14 9.83 -1.88
CA VAL A 24 15.02 10.35 -2.94
C VAL A 24 14.78 11.84 -3.21
N PHE A 25 13.53 12.30 -3.05
CA PHE A 25 13.10 13.66 -3.39
C PHE A 25 13.00 14.61 -2.20
N GLY A 26 13.33 14.18 -0.97
CA GLY A 26 13.30 15.08 0.18
C GLY A 26 12.80 14.46 1.48
N SER A 27 12.63 15.30 2.49
CA SER A 27 12.18 14.93 3.84
C SER A 27 10.74 15.36 4.08
N VAL A 28 9.94 14.53 4.74
CA VAL A 28 8.55 14.81 5.10
C VAL A 28 8.42 14.93 6.62
N TYR A 29 7.77 15.99 7.07
CA TYR A 29 7.52 16.26 8.48
C TYR A 29 6.03 16.43 8.76
N ARG A 30 5.57 15.96 9.91
CA ARG A 30 4.30 16.38 10.50
C ARG A 30 4.54 17.75 11.10
N MET A 31 3.73 18.72 10.71
CA MET A 31 3.85 20.09 11.18
C MET A 31 2.49 20.65 11.56
N ARG A 32 2.50 21.70 12.37
CA ARG A 32 1.34 22.55 12.64
C ARG A 32 1.42 23.80 11.79
N ASP A 33 0.44 24.05 10.93
CA ASP A 33 0.24 25.37 10.34
C ASP A 33 -0.33 26.28 11.43
N ASN A 34 0.46 27.25 11.89
CA ASN A 34 0.09 28.12 13.00
C ASN A 34 -0.97 29.17 12.62
N LEU A 35 -1.09 29.50 11.33
CA LEU A 35 -2.08 30.47 10.85
C LEU A 35 -3.45 29.82 10.70
N MET A 36 -3.48 28.61 10.14
CA MET A 36 -4.72 27.83 9.96
C MET A 36 -5.06 26.93 11.16
N ASN A 37 -4.16 26.85 12.15
CA ASN A 37 -4.31 26.09 13.38
C ASN A 37 -4.59 24.58 13.16
N ARG A 38 -3.97 23.97 12.14
CA ARG A 38 -4.21 22.56 11.72
C ARG A 38 -2.92 21.77 11.57
N GLU A 39 -3.03 20.45 11.61
CA GLU A 39 -1.91 19.56 11.30
C GLU A 39 -1.80 19.29 9.80
N VAL A 40 -0.57 19.27 9.29
CA VAL A 40 -0.22 19.08 7.88
C VAL A 40 1.00 18.17 7.77
N ALA A 41 1.16 17.54 6.61
CA ALA A 41 2.40 16.91 6.21
C ALA A 41 3.13 17.84 5.24
N VAL A 42 4.38 18.21 5.53
CA VAL A 42 5.16 19.10 4.68
C VAL A 42 6.37 18.35 4.14
N LYS A 43 6.43 18.21 2.81
CA LYS A 43 7.58 17.65 2.10
C LYS A 43 8.53 18.79 1.71
N PHE A 44 9.76 18.72 2.20
CA PHE A 44 10.83 19.65 1.88
C PHE A 44 11.75 19.05 0.82
N VAL A 45 11.76 19.67 -0.35
CA VAL A 45 12.66 19.36 -1.46
C VAL A 45 13.73 20.43 -1.49
N GLU A 46 15.00 20.05 -1.31
CA GLU A 46 16.11 21.00 -1.43
C GLU A 46 16.15 21.56 -2.84
N ASN A 47 16.11 22.88 -2.96
CA ASN A 47 16.11 23.58 -4.21
C ASN A 47 17.42 24.35 -4.36
N GLN A 48 18.37 23.80 -5.13
CA GLN A 48 19.65 24.46 -5.37
C GLN A 48 19.52 25.72 -6.25
N ASN A 49 18.39 25.88 -6.94
CA ASN A 49 18.11 27.07 -7.73
C ASN A 49 16.64 27.47 -7.50
N PRO A 50 16.33 28.58 -6.82
CA PRO A 50 14.96 29.04 -6.56
C PRO A 50 14.04 29.08 -7.79
N SER A 51 14.61 29.23 -8.99
CA SER A 51 13.91 29.21 -10.28
C SER A 51 13.76 27.80 -10.92
N ALA A 52 14.39 26.77 -10.36
CA ALA A 52 14.34 25.41 -10.88
C ALA A 52 13.01 24.72 -10.55
N PHE A 53 12.37 24.26 -11.62
CA PHE A 53 11.01 23.74 -11.72
C PHE A 53 10.76 22.35 -11.09
N VAL A 54 11.78 21.63 -10.59
CA VAL A 54 11.63 20.20 -10.25
C VAL A 54 10.68 19.97 -9.08
N ALA A 55 10.73 20.80 -8.03
CA ALA A 55 9.79 20.69 -6.92
C ALA A 55 8.37 21.18 -7.27
N HIS A 56 8.23 22.02 -8.30
CA HIS A 56 6.92 22.42 -8.81
C HIS A 56 6.22 21.26 -9.51
N TYR A 57 6.97 20.34 -10.13
CA TYR A 57 6.39 19.28 -10.95
C TYR A 57 5.50 18.32 -10.15
N GLU A 58 5.96 17.83 -9.00
CA GLU A 58 5.16 16.95 -8.13
C GLU A 58 3.90 17.66 -7.63
N ALA A 59 4.03 18.91 -7.16
CA ALA A 59 2.88 19.68 -6.68
C ALA A 59 1.89 20.03 -7.80
N GLN A 60 2.37 20.32 -9.01
CA GLN A 60 1.54 20.55 -10.19
C GLN A 60 0.79 19.28 -10.58
N ILE A 61 1.46 18.12 -10.57
CA ILE A 61 0.81 16.82 -10.81
C ILE A 61 -0.26 16.54 -9.75
N LEU A 62 0.06 16.72 -8.46
CA LEU A 62 -0.89 16.53 -7.36
C LEU A 62 -2.11 17.46 -7.51
N HIS A 63 -1.88 18.71 -7.91
CA HIS A 63 -2.95 19.66 -8.18
C HIS A 63 -3.82 19.25 -9.38
N GLN A 64 -3.19 18.79 -10.47
CA GLN A 64 -3.88 18.26 -11.65
C GLN A 64 -4.70 16.99 -11.33
N CYS A 65 -4.17 16.14 -10.45
CA CYS A 65 -4.77 14.85 -10.07
C CYS A 65 -5.63 14.95 -8.79
N ARG A 66 -6.28 16.10 -8.53
CA ARG A 66 -7.08 16.28 -7.33
C ARG A 66 -8.26 15.30 -7.31
N HIS A 67 -8.26 14.40 -6.32
CA HIS A 67 -9.26 13.35 -6.18
C HIS A 67 -9.38 12.90 -4.71
N ASP A 68 -10.55 12.42 -4.30
CA ASP A 68 -10.82 11.93 -2.93
C ASP A 68 -9.91 10.78 -2.46
N ARG A 69 -9.20 10.13 -3.40
CA ARG A 69 -8.27 9.01 -3.17
C ARG A 69 -6.82 9.37 -3.45
N ILE A 70 -6.52 10.64 -3.66
CA ILE A 70 -5.16 11.16 -3.82
C ILE A 70 -4.91 12.18 -2.71
N VAL A 71 -3.71 12.19 -2.15
CA VAL A 71 -3.33 13.17 -1.15
C VAL A 71 -3.46 14.59 -1.72
N THR A 72 -4.17 15.44 -0.99
CA THR A 72 -4.39 16.82 -1.39
C THR A 72 -3.15 17.65 -1.08
N VAL A 73 -2.62 18.34 -2.11
CA VAL A 73 -1.69 19.45 -1.94
C VAL A 73 -2.47 20.73 -1.64
N ASN A 74 -2.12 21.41 -0.56
CA ASN A 74 -2.75 22.64 -0.09
C ASN A 74 -2.07 23.87 -0.68
N SER A 75 -0.74 23.91 -0.62
CA SER A 75 0.08 25.02 -1.12
C SER A 75 1.52 24.56 -1.34
N VAL A 76 2.28 25.36 -2.09
CA VAL A 76 3.73 25.22 -2.20
C VAL A 76 4.34 26.55 -1.81
N ASP A 77 5.25 26.52 -0.85
CA ASP A 77 6.01 27.68 -0.40
C ASP A 77 7.49 27.49 -0.75
N VAL A 78 8.20 28.56 -1.08
CA VAL A 78 9.67 28.55 -1.16
C VAL A 78 10.20 29.14 0.13
N LEU A 79 10.88 28.32 0.91
CA LEU A 79 11.41 28.66 2.22
C LEU A 79 12.94 28.66 2.17
N GLN A 80 13.55 29.45 3.04
CA GLN A 80 15.00 29.53 3.17
C GLN A 80 15.40 29.12 4.59
N ASP A 81 16.44 28.28 4.72
CA ASP A 81 17.01 27.96 6.03
C ASP A 81 18.04 29.01 6.49
N THR A 82 18.55 28.84 7.71
CA THR A 82 19.55 29.73 8.32
C THR A 82 20.90 29.73 7.60
N GLN A 83 21.17 28.77 6.72
CA GLN A 83 22.37 28.65 5.89
C GLN A 83 22.13 29.17 4.47
N ALA A 84 21.05 29.93 4.27
CA ALA A 84 20.64 30.50 2.99
C ALA A 84 20.28 29.46 1.89
N ARG A 85 20.04 28.20 2.25
CA ARG A 85 19.57 27.17 1.31
C ARG A 85 18.06 27.28 1.10
N TYR A 86 17.63 27.12 -0.14
CA TYR A 86 16.21 27.18 -0.49
C TYR A 86 15.60 25.78 -0.50
N TYR A 87 14.34 25.71 -0.09
CA TYR A 87 13.53 24.50 -0.10
C TYR A 87 12.16 24.83 -0.67
N ALA A 88 11.64 23.95 -1.51
CA ALA A 88 10.22 23.92 -1.76
C ALA A 88 9.54 23.12 -0.65
N ALA A 89 8.63 23.77 0.07
CA ALA A 89 7.80 23.16 1.10
C ALA A 89 6.42 22.89 0.50
N ILE A 90 6.14 21.63 0.23
CA ILE A 90 4.86 21.15 -0.30
C ILE A 90 3.97 20.82 0.90
N ASP A 91 2.99 21.69 1.19
CA ASP A 91 1.98 21.49 2.25
C ASP A 91 0.91 20.53 1.73
N MET A 92 0.75 19.41 2.42
CA MET A 92 -0.19 18.35 2.10
C MET A 92 -1.09 18.03 3.29
N GLU A 93 -2.25 17.44 3.01
CA GLU A 93 -3.08 16.86 4.08
C GLU A 93 -2.31 15.80 4.87
N TYR A 94 -2.51 15.78 6.19
CA TYR A 94 -1.90 14.80 7.08
C TYR A 94 -2.83 13.60 7.31
N ALA A 95 -2.33 12.41 7.03
CA ALA A 95 -3.02 11.14 7.29
C ALA A 95 -2.55 10.52 8.62
N ALA A 96 -3.31 10.74 9.69
CA ALA A 96 -2.91 10.36 11.05
C ALA A 96 -2.77 8.84 11.29
N ASN A 97 -3.46 8.01 10.51
CA ASN A 97 -3.42 6.56 10.66
C ASN A 97 -2.21 5.89 9.95
N GLY A 98 -1.28 6.67 9.42
CA GLY A 98 -0.07 6.17 8.76
C GLY A 98 -0.36 5.59 7.37
N SER A 99 0.46 4.63 6.94
CA SER A 99 0.34 3.98 5.63
C SER A 99 -0.16 2.53 5.75
N ALA A 100 -0.59 1.96 4.62
CA ALA A 100 -0.92 0.53 4.55
C ALA A 100 0.28 -0.36 4.87
N GLN A 101 1.52 0.10 4.60
CA GLN A 101 2.74 -0.57 5.06
C GLN A 101 2.82 -0.63 6.58
N ARG A 102 2.66 0.53 7.26
CA ARG A 102 2.65 0.56 8.73
C ARG A 102 1.56 -0.33 9.32
N LEU A 103 0.41 -0.41 8.66
CA LEU A 103 -0.70 -1.25 9.09
C LEU A 103 -0.35 -2.74 9.08
N ILE A 104 0.30 -3.25 8.03
CA ILE A 104 0.72 -4.66 7.95
C ILE A 104 1.97 -4.95 8.80
N ASP A 105 2.75 -3.93 9.16
CA ASP A 105 3.88 -4.09 10.08
C ASP A 105 3.43 -4.24 11.55
N THR A 106 2.30 -3.62 11.91
CA THR A 106 1.81 -3.61 13.31
C THR A 106 0.64 -4.55 13.55
N SER A 107 -0.03 -5.02 12.50
CA SER A 107 -1.23 -5.84 12.63
C SER A 107 -1.45 -6.73 11.42
N HIS A 108 -2.14 -7.85 11.62
CA HIS A 108 -2.63 -8.67 10.52
C HIS A 108 -3.93 -8.07 9.98
N ILE A 109 -3.96 -7.74 8.70
CA ILE A 109 -5.14 -7.23 8.01
C ILE A 109 -5.93 -8.35 7.35
N SER A 110 -7.25 -8.19 7.33
CA SER A 110 -8.12 -9.13 6.64
C SER A 110 -8.06 -8.99 5.11
N VAL A 111 -8.55 -10.02 4.43
CA VAL A 111 -8.73 -10.01 2.97
C VAL A 111 -9.66 -8.87 2.54
N ARG A 112 -10.74 -8.59 3.29
CA ARG A 112 -11.64 -7.46 2.97
C ARG A 112 -10.91 -6.13 3.06
N GLN A 113 -10.10 -5.93 4.10
CA GLN A 113 -9.35 -4.70 4.29
C GLN A 113 -8.33 -4.50 3.15
N ALA A 114 -7.59 -5.56 2.77
CA ALA A 114 -6.68 -5.54 1.64
C ALA A 114 -7.39 -5.17 0.33
N ILE A 115 -8.52 -5.83 0.02
CA ILE A 115 -9.36 -5.52 -1.16
C ILE A 115 -9.80 -4.05 -1.15
N LYS A 116 -10.28 -3.55 -0.01
CA LYS A 116 -10.74 -2.16 0.13
C LYS A 116 -9.63 -1.15 -0.16
N LEU A 117 -8.44 -1.36 0.41
CA LEU A 117 -7.28 -0.48 0.19
C LEU A 117 -6.84 -0.50 -1.28
N THR A 118 -6.86 -1.67 -1.91
CA THR A 118 -6.54 -1.79 -3.34
C THR A 118 -7.61 -1.14 -4.23
N ILE A 119 -8.90 -1.23 -3.89
CA ILE A 119 -9.97 -0.51 -4.60
C ILE A 119 -9.75 1.01 -4.51
N ASP A 120 -9.44 1.52 -3.32
CA ASP A 120 -9.16 2.95 -3.11
C ASP A 120 -7.94 3.42 -3.94
N LEU A 121 -6.87 2.61 -3.97
CA LEU A 121 -5.71 2.81 -4.83
C LEU A 121 -6.11 2.85 -6.32
N LEU A 122 -6.92 1.90 -6.79
CA LEU A 122 -7.30 1.82 -8.20
C LEU A 122 -8.21 2.97 -8.64
N PHE A 123 -9.04 3.51 -7.74
CA PHE A 123 -9.74 4.78 -7.99
C PHE A 123 -8.77 5.94 -8.21
N ALA A 124 -7.72 6.03 -7.39
CA ALA A 124 -6.67 7.04 -7.53
C ALA A 124 -5.92 6.91 -8.86
N LEU A 125 -5.45 5.70 -9.18
CA LEU A 125 -4.73 5.42 -10.42
C LEU A 125 -5.60 5.67 -11.65
N GLY A 126 -6.85 5.20 -11.65
CA GLY A 126 -7.76 5.45 -12.77
C GLY A 126 -7.99 6.94 -13.01
N HIS A 127 -8.07 7.76 -11.95
CA HIS A 127 -8.14 9.20 -12.07
C HIS A 127 -6.86 9.80 -12.68
N ALA A 128 -5.69 9.46 -12.13
CA ALA A 128 -4.39 9.96 -12.62
C ALA A 128 -4.15 9.57 -14.09
N HIS A 129 -4.44 8.32 -14.47
CA HIS A 129 -4.28 7.82 -15.85
C HIS A 129 -5.15 8.60 -16.84
N ARG A 130 -6.38 8.98 -16.48
CA ARG A 130 -7.24 9.85 -17.32
C ARG A 130 -6.69 11.26 -17.48
N GLN A 131 -5.90 11.74 -16.52
CA GLN A 131 -5.15 12.99 -16.62
C GLN A 131 -3.82 12.84 -17.38
N GLY A 132 -3.52 11.65 -17.91
CA GLY A 132 -2.28 11.38 -18.63
C GLY A 132 -1.05 11.24 -17.72
N VAL A 133 -1.25 10.97 -16.42
CA VAL A 133 -0.18 10.85 -15.42
C VAL A 133 0.01 9.39 -15.02
N LEU A 134 1.24 8.89 -15.07
CA LEU A 134 1.65 7.60 -14.47
C LEU A 134 2.25 7.84 -13.09
N HIS A 135 1.94 6.99 -12.11
CA HIS A 135 2.44 7.14 -10.73
C HIS A 135 3.87 6.60 -10.58
N ARG A 136 4.16 5.41 -11.15
CA ARG A 136 5.47 4.75 -11.22
C ARG A 136 6.10 4.26 -9.90
N ASP A 137 5.55 4.62 -8.74
CA ASP A 137 5.98 4.07 -7.43
C ASP A 137 4.81 3.59 -6.57
N VAL A 138 3.97 2.71 -7.11
CA VAL A 138 2.81 2.16 -6.39
C VAL A 138 3.27 1.04 -5.43
N LYS A 139 3.05 1.23 -4.13
CA LYS A 139 3.39 0.30 -3.04
C LYS A 139 2.59 0.59 -1.77
N PRO A 140 2.49 -0.32 -0.78
CA PRO A 140 1.74 -0.07 0.45
C PRO A 140 2.19 1.17 1.24
N ALA A 141 3.48 1.53 1.18
CA ALA A 141 4.00 2.71 1.88
C ALA A 141 3.41 4.03 1.34
N ASN A 142 2.97 4.04 0.07
CA ASN A 142 2.39 5.20 -0.60
C ASN A 142 0.85 5.20 -0.56
N ILE A 143 0.23 4.28 0.18
CA ILE A 143 -1.21 4.29 0.47
C ILE A 143 -1.39 4.78 1.90
N LEU A 144 -1.69 6.07 2.06
CA LEU A 144 -1.96 6.67 3.35
C LEU A 144 -3.39 6.40 3.82
N LEU A 145 -3.57 6.26 5.13
CA LEU A 145 -4.84 5.95 5.78
C LEU A 145 -5.45 7.24 6.34
N ALA A 146 -6.47 7.76 5.66
CA ALA A 146 -7.22 8.94 6.05
C ALA A 146 -8.61 8.51 6.54
N GLY A 147 -8.74 8.28 7.85
CA GLY A 147 -9.96 7.72 8.44
C GLY A 147 -10.22 6.30 7.93
N THR A 148 -11.35 6.09 7.25
CA THR A 148 -11.72 4.76 6.72
C THR A 148 -11.27 4.53 5.26
N ARG A 149 -10.47 5.45 4.71
CA ARG A 149 -10.13 5.54 3.29
C ARG A 149 -8.63 5.45 3.06
N GLY A 150 -8.23 4.72 2.02
CA GLY A 150 -6.89 4.82 1.45
C GLY A 150 -6.76 6.05 0.53
N LYS A 151 -5.62 6.72 0.58
CA LYS A 151 -5.23 7.80 -0.33
C LYS A 151 -3.83 7.56 -0.87
N LEU A 152 -3.67 7.63 -2.19
CA LEU A 152 -2.39 7.53 -2.88
C LEU A 152 -1.57 8.81 -2.68
N SER A 153 -0.31 8.66 -2.30
CA SER A 153 0.65 9.73 -2.05
C SER A 153 1.94 9.54 -2.84
N ASP A 154 2.84 10.54 -2.77
CA ASP A 154 4.20 10.51 -3.32
C ASP A 154 4.26 10.38 -4.84
N PHE A 155 3.92 11.48 -5.51
CA PHE A 155 4.00 11.61 -6.96
C PHE A 155 5.39 12.11 -7.41
N GLY A 156 6.42 11.98 -6.55
CA GLY A 156 7.78 12.42 -6.84
C GLY A 156 8.44 11.70 -8.03
N LEU A 157 7.93 10.52 -8.39
CA LEU A 157 8.33 9.75 -9.59
C LEU A 157 7.32 9.82 -10.72
N ALA A 158 6.22 10.54 -10.53
CA ALA A 158 5.15 10.59 -11.52
C ALA A 158 5.64 11.25 -12.81
N ALA A 159 5.07 10.85 -13.94
CA ALA A 159 5.42 11.40 -15.24
C ALA A 159 4.25 11.37 -16.21
N ASN A 160 4.33 12.20 -17.26
CA ASN A 160 3.40 12.14 -18.37
C ASN A 160 3.47 10.78 -19.05
N ALA A 161 2.32 10.13 -19.29
CA ALA A 161 2.22 8.82 -19.92
C ALA A 161 2.75 8.79 -21.37
N SER A 162 2.84 9.95 -22.03
CA SER A 162 3.43 10.11 -23.36
C SER A 162 4.95 10.25 -23.36
N ALA A 163 5.55 10.58 -22.21
CA ALA A 163 6.99 10.69 -22.09
C ALA A 163 7.58 9.28 -21.96
N SER A 164 8.23 8.81 -23.02
CA SER A 164 9.06 7.59 -22.95
C SER A 164 10.25 7.89 -22.05
N LEU A 165 10.11 7.63 -20.75
CA LEU A 165 11.15 7.79 -19.76
C LEU A 165 11.62 6.41 -19.33
N THR A 166 12.92 6.17 -19.43
CA THR A 166 13.59 5.01 -18.82
C THR A 166 13.25 4.95 -17.33
N ALA A 167 13.22 3.73 -16.78
CA ALA A 167 12.98 3.53 -15.37
C ALA A 167 14.11 4.19 -14.59
N SER A 168 13.80 5.23 -13.83
CA SER A 168 14.75 5.70 -12.84
C SER A 168 14.89 4.57 -11.81
N GLY A 169 16.12 4.13 -11.54
CA GLY A 169 16.44 3.21 -10.43
C GLY A 169 16.13 3.76 -9.03
N ALA A 170 15.32 4.83 -8.96
CA ALA A 170 14.87 5.52 -7.76
C ALA A 170 13.55 4.96 -7.19
N GLY A 171 12.88 4.05 -7.92
CA GLY A 171 11.67 3.36 -7.44
C GLY A 171 11.97 2.20 -6.48
N SER A 172 10.92 1.51 -6.02
CA SER A 172 11.05 0.29 -5.21
C SER A 172 11.01 -0.97 -6.11
N PRO A 173 12.16 -1.59 -6.46
CA PRO A 173 12.25 -2.53 -7.59
C PRO A 173 11.31 -3.73 -7.49
N VAL A 174 11.03 -4.20 -6.28
CA VAL A 174 10.19 -5.38 -6.04
C VAL A 174 8.71 -5.20 -6.40
N TYR A 175 8.27 -3.96 -6.60
CA TYR A 175 6.92 -3.63 -7.09
C TYR A 175 6.93 -3.25 -8.57
N CYS A 176 8.11 -3.09 -9.19
CA CYS A 176 8.23 -2.66 -10.56
C CYS A 176 7.84 -3.79 -11.51
N ALA A 177 7.14 -3.41 -12.58
CA ALA A 177 6.84 -4.32 -13.67
C ALA A 177 8.13 -4.73 -14.41
N PRO A 178 8.20 -5.92 -15.02
CA PRO A 178 9.37 -6.38 -15.76
C PRO A 178 9.87 -5.38 -16.80
N GLU A 179 8.95 -4.74 -17.54
CA GLU A 179 9.27 -3.74 -18.56
C GLU A 179 9.96 -2.50 -17.97
N VAL A 180 9.70 -2.15 -16.71
CA VAL A 180 10.38 -1.05 -16.02
C VAL A 180 11.85 -1.44 -15.79
N VAL A 181 12.10 -2.62 -15.25
CA VAL A 181 13.48 -3.05 -14.91
C VAL A 181 14.32 -3.38 -16.15
N ASN A 182 13.66 -3.66 -17.28
CA ASN A 182 14.29 -3.90 -18.58
C ASN A 182 14.43 -2.64 -19.44
N ASP A 183 14.13 -1.45 -18.90
CA ASP A 183 14.20 -0.15 -19.59
C ASP A 183 13.30 -0.04 -20.84
N ASP A 184 12.19 -0.79 -20.85
CA ASP A 184 11.17 -0.73 -21.88
C ASP A 184 10.17 0.42 -21.64
N LYS A 185 9.28 0.65 -22.61
CA LYS A 185 8.26 1.70 -22.52
C LYS A 185 7.22 1.40 -21.43
N THR A 186 7.01 2.37 -20.54
CA THR A 186 5.97 2.31 -19.51
C THR A 186 4.64 2.86 -20.01
N ASN A 187 3.53 2.38 -19.44
CA ASN A 187 2.18 2.83 -19.75
C ASN A 187 1.26 2.59 -18.52
N PRO A 188 -0.05 2.92 -18.56
CA PRO A 188 -0.95 2.70 -17.42
C PRO A 188 -0.95 1.27 -16.85
N ARG A 189 -0.68 0.26 -17.68
CA ARG A 189 -0.59 -1.16 -17.28
C ARG A 189 0.65 -1.47 -16.44
N THR A 190 1.65 -0.59 -16.47
CA THR A 190 2.80 -0.63 -15.57
C THR A 190 2.37 -0.35 -14.12
N ASP A 191 1.55 0.67 -13.88
CA ASP A 191 1.00 0.94 -12.54
C ASP A 191 0.04 -0.17 -12.08
N ILE A 192 -0.68 -0.82 -13.01
CA ILE A 192 -1.56 -1.96 -12.72
C ILE A 192 -0.74 -3.15 -12.18
N PHE A 193 0.44 -3.42 -12.75
CA PHE A 193 1.34 -4.45 -12.22
C PHE A 193 1.75 -4.12 -10.79
N SER A 194 2.18 -2.89 -10.53
CA SER A 194 2.57 -2.45 -9.19
C SER A 194 1.40 -2.47 -8.19
N ALA A 195 0.17 -2.20 -8.64
CA ALA A 195 -1.04 -2.39 -7.85
C ALA A 195 -1.32 -3.88 -7.56
N GLY A 196 -1.03 -4.77 -8.51
CA GLY A 196 -1.08 -6.23 -8.32
C GLY A 196 -0.08 -6.73 -7.28
N MET A 197 1.17 -6.25 -7.33
CA MET A 197 2.21 -6.52 -6.33
C MET A 197 1.86 -5.97 -4.95
N THR A 198 1.25 -4.79 -4.91
CA THR A 198 0.73 -4.18 -3.67
C THR A 198 -0.37 -5.04 -3.07
N LEU A 199 -1.35 -5.48 -3.88
CA LEU A 199 -2.40 -6.39 -3.44
C LEU A 199 -1.80 -7.71 -2.95
N PHE A 200 -0.83 -8.28 -3.68
CA PHE A 200 -0.11 -9.50 -3.29
C PHE A 200 0.47 -9.38 -1.88
N GLN A 201 1.18 -8.30 -1.59
CA GLN A 201 1.77 -8.10 -0.26
C GLN A 201 0.72 -7.99 0.83
N LEU A 202 -0.32 -7.18 0.59
CA LEU A 202 -1.38 -6.91 1.55
C LEU A 202 -2.14 -8.19 1.91
N VAL A 203 -2.52 -9.01 0.93
CA VAL A 203 -3.30 -10.24 1.19
C VAL A 203 -2.47 -11.33 1.86
N ASN A 204 -1.16 -11.32 1.67
CA ASN A 204 -0.24 -12.24 2.35
C ASN A 204 0.22 -11.74 3.72
N ASN A 205 -0.06 -10.47 4.07
CA ASN A 205 0.47 -9.81 5.26
C ASN A 205 2.00 -9.91 5.36
N ILE A 206 2.70 -9.67 4.24
CA ILE A 206 4.17 -9.70 4.18
C ILE A 206 4.72 -8.33 4.58
N SER A 207 5.48 -8.27 5.68
CA SER A 207 6.09 -7.01 6.15
C SER A 207 7.09 -6.43 5.14
N SER A 208 7.94 -7.26 4.52
CA SER A 208 8.91 -6.80 3.51
C SER A 208 9.01 -7.77 2.34
N LEU A 209 8.47 -7.38 1.18
CA LEU A 209 8.68 -8.15 -0.05
C LEU A 209 10.16 -8.22 -0.43
N ALA A 210 10.91 -7.13 -0.23
CA ALA A 210 12.33 -7.08 -0.60
C ALA A 210 13.19 -8.08 0.16
N ALA A 211 12.84 -8.44 1.40
CA ALA A 211 13.54 -9.47 2.15
C ALA A 211 13.31 -10.89 1.62
N LEU A 212 12.25 -11.09 0.82
CA LEU A 212 11.85 -12.40 0.28
C LEU A 212 12.22 -12.58 -1.20
N VAL A 213 12.65 -11.51 -1.87
CA VAL A 213 13.06 -11.57 -3.29
C VAL A 213 14.56 -11.86 -3.36
N PRO A 214 14.98 -12.99 -3.94
CA PRO A 214 16.37 -13.44 -3.85
C PRO A 214 17.31 -12.69 -4.79
N SER A 215 16.81 -12.12 -5.89
CA SER A 215 17.62 -11.47 -6.92
C SER A 215 16.81 -10.52 -7.81
N LEU A 216 17.50 -9.58 -8.46
CA LEU A 216 16.92 -8.73 -9.51
C LEU A 216 16.38 -9.56 -10.68
N ASP A 217 16.99 -10.71 -11.00
CA ASP A 217 16.52 -11.59 -12.08
C ASP A 217 15.12 -12.14 -11.81
N THR A 218 14.77 -12.36 -10.53
CA THR A 218 13.41 -12.77 -10.15
C THR A 218 12.38 -11.71 -10.51
N ILE A 219 12.76 -10.43 -10.42
CA ILE A 219 11.92 -9.28 -10.77
C ILE A 219 11.85 -9.14 -12.29
N LYS A 220 13.00 -9.14 -12.98
CA LYS A 220 13.09 -9.02 -14.45
C LYS A 220 12.28 -10.09 -15.18
N LEU A 221 12.18 -11.29 -14.61
CA LEU A 221 11.41 -12.40 -15.17
C LEU A 221 9.92 -12.40 -14.77
N GLY A 222 9.46 -11.45 -13.95
CA GLY A 222 8.09 -11.42 -13.44
C GLY A 222 7.74 -12.56 -12.48
N ARG A 223 8.74 -13.18 -11.83
CA ARG A 223 8.56 -14.43 -11.06
C ARG A 223 8.35 -14.25 -9.56
N VAL A 224 8.28 -13.01 -9.07
CA VAL A 224 8.18 -12.71 -7.63
C VAL A 224 7.03 -13.46 -6.95
N ILE A 225 5.82 -13.39 -7.51
CA ILE A 225 4.64 -14.05 -6.92
C ILE A 225 4.81 -15.58 -6.93
N SER A 226 5.28 -16.16 -8.03
CA SER A 226 5.51 -17.61 -8.11
C SER A 226 6.62 -18.11 -7.16
N HIS A 227 7.62 -17.26 -6.89
CA HIS A 227 8.71 -17.57 -5.99
C HIS A 227 8.28 -17.56 -4.52
N ILE A 228 7.55 -16.53 -4.10
CA ILE A 228 7.11 -16.36 -2.71
C ILE A 228 5.89 -17.24 -2.41
N GLY A 229 4.97 -17.36 -3.35
CA GLY A 229 3.70 -18.07 -3.17
C GLY A 229 2.67 -17.29 -2.37
N TYR A 230 1.46 -17.85 -2.29
CA TYR A 230 0.37 -17.29 -1.50
C TYR A 230 0.22 -18.04 -0.17
N ALA A 231 -0.04 -17.31 0.91
CA ALA A 231 -0.51 -17.86 2.16
C ALA A 231 -1.80 -18.66 1.92
N LYS A 232 -1.98 -19.77 2.66
CA LYS A 232 -2.98 -20.76 2.27
C LYS A 232 -4.41 -20.24 2.46
N TYR A 233 -4.60 -19.32 3.40
CA TYR A 233 -5.86 -18.63 3.64
C TYR A 233 -6.29 -17.68 2.50
N VAL A 234 -5.40 -17.27 1.58
CA VAL A 234 -5.76 -16.36 0.48
C VAL A 234 -6.62 -17.09 -0.55
N PRO A 235 -7.87 -16.69 -0.83
CA PRO A 235 -8.74 -17.49 -1.68
C PRO A 235 -8.39 -17.40 -3.18
N ARG A 236 -8.67 -18.48 -3.94
CA ARG A 236 -8.28 -18.61 -5.37
C ARG A 236 -8.78 -17.47 -6.25
N ARG A 237 -9.99 -16.95 -6.01
CA ARG A 237 -10.54 -15.82 -6.79
C ARG A 237 -9.66 -14.57 -6.69
N LEU A 238 -9.10 -14.30 -5.51
CA LEU A 238 -8.21 -13.16 -5.30
C LEU A 238 -6.81 -13.39 -5.90
N ARG A 239 -6.30 -14.62 -5.78
CA ARG A 239 -5.06 -15.04 -6.46
C ARG A 239 -5.14 -14.82 -7.97
N TYR A 240 -6.27 -15.17 -8.59
CA TYR A 240 -6.50 -14.95 -10.02
C TYR A 240 -6.42 -13.47 -10.40
N ILE A 241 -7.08 -12.60 -9.63
CA ILE A 241 -7.04 -11.15 -9.92
C ILE A 241 -5.62 -10.60 -9.79
N CYS A 242 -4.93 -10.98 -8.72
CA CYS A 242 -3.57 -10.55 -8.45
C CYS A 242 -2.59 -11.04 -9.53
N ASN A 243 -2.63 -12.33 -9.89
CA ASN A 243 -1.80 -12.89 -10.97
C ASN A 243 -2.05 -12.21 -12.31
N LYS A 244 -3.32 -11.99 -12.69
CA LYS A 244 -3.66 -11.30 -13.94
C LYS A 244 -3.10 -9.88 -13.98
N ALA A 245 -3.11 -9.16 -12.86
CA ALA A 245 -2.50 -7.82 -12.81
C ALA A 245 -0.97 -7.88 -12.99
N CYS A 246 -0.34 -8.99 -12.59
CA CYS A 246 1.09 -9.19 -12.60
C CYS A 246 1.61 -10.08 -13.76
N GLU A 247 0.84 -10.23 -14.85
CA GLU A 247 1.34 -10.92 -16.04
C GLU A 247 2.58 -10.22 -16.61
N THR A 248 3.54 -10.98 -17.11
CA THR A 248 4.80 -10.43 -17.63
C THR A 248 4.55 -9.54 -18.84
N ASP A 249 3.73 -10.00 -19.80
CA ASP A 249 3.29 -9.17 -20.92
C ASP A 249 2.22 -8.17 -20.45
N PRO A 250 2.43 -6.85 -20.62
CA PRO A 250 1.43 -5.84 -20.26
C PRO A 250 0.06 -6.06 -20.92
N THR A 251 0.01 -6.62 -22.13
CA THR A 251 -1.24 -6.82 -22.88
C THR A 251 -2.15 -7.89 -22.26
N ASP A 252 -1.58 -8.86 -21.54
CA ASP A 252 -2.31 -9.90 -20.80
C ASP A 252 -2.89 -9.40 -19.47
N ARG A 253 -2.46 -8.22 -19.01
CA ARG A 253 -2.97 -7.57 -17.79
C ARG A 253 -4.35 -6.97 -17.99
N TYR A 254 -4.90 -6.41 -16.91
CA TYR A 254 -6.07 -5.54 -17.02
C TYR A 254 -5.79 -4.34 -17.92
N GLU A 255 -6.77 -3.98 -18.72
CA GLU A 255 -6.67 -2.87 -19.67
C GLU A 255 -6.58 -1.51 -18.98
N SER A 256 -7.23 -1.38 -17.82
CA SER A 256 -7.25 -0.15 -17.03
C SER A 256 -7.37 -0.45 -15.54
N ALA A 257 -7.01 0.54 -14.72
CA ALA A 257 -7.23 0.47 -13.27
C ALA A 257 -8.72 0.25 -12.94
N ASP A 258 -9.63 0.81 -13.73
CA ASP A 258 -11.07 0.59 -13.60
C ASP A 258 -11.48 -0.86 -13.84
N GLN A 259 -10.88 -1.54 -14.82
CA GLN A 259 -11.18 -2.95 -15.10
C GLN A 259 -10.73 -3.85 -13.95
N MET A 260 -9.53 -3.61 -13.39
CA MET A 260 -9.04 -4.33 -12.21
C MET A 260 -9.92 -4.05 -10.98
N ARG A 261 -10.33 -2.79 -10.78
CA ARG A 261 -11.21 -2.39 -9.69
C ARG A 261 -12.55 -3.11 -9.75
N GLN A 262 -13.18 -3.14 -10.91
CA GLN A 262 -14.45 -3.85 -11.12
C GLN A 262 -14.32 -5.36 -10.86
N ALA A 263 -13.16 -5.95 -11.16
CA ALA A 263 -12.90 -7.37 -10.83
C ALA A 263 -12.87 -7.59 -9.31
N LEU A 264 -12.27 -6.68 -8.55
CA LEU A 264 -12.25 -6.74 -7.07
C LEU A 264 -13.63 -6.46 -6.46
N GLU A 265 -14.39 -5.50 -6.99
CA GLU A 265 -15.74 -5.15 -6.51
C GLU A 265 -16.75 -6.29 -6.67
N LYS A 266 -16.52 -7.22 -7.60
CA LYS A 266 -17.34 -8.43 -7.77
C LYS A 266 -17.12 -9.48 -6.67
N LEU A 267 -16.08 -9.32 -5.85
CA LEU A 267 -15.81 -10.23 -4.74
C LEU A 267 -16.67 -9.87 -3.53
N HIS A 268 -17.53 -10.81 -3.12
CA HIS A 268 -18.37 -10.66 -1.94
C HIS A 268 -17.74 -11.43 -0.79
N VAL A 269 -17.07 -10.74 0.12
CA VAL A 269 -16.52 -11.37 1.33
C VAL A 269 -17.68 -11.67 2.29
N GLU A 270 -18.00 -12.95 2.50
CA GLU A 270 -19.06 -13.40 3.42
C GLU A 270 -18.59 -13.35 4.87
N GLN A 271 -17.39 -13.87 5.16
CA GLN A 271 -16.81 -13.86 6.51
C GLN A 271 -15.45 -13.18 6.47
N ASP A 272 -15.33 -12.09 7.22
CA ASP A 272 -14.12 -11.28 7.27
C ASP A 272 -13.20 -11.74 8.40
N TRP A 273 -12.33 -12.70 8.07
CA TRP A 273 -11.42 -13.30 9.03
C TRP A 273 -10.20 -12.41 9.29
N ILE A 274 -9.92 -12.17 10.58
CA ILE A 274 -8.73 -11.45 11.07
C ILE A 274 -7.97 -12.38 11.99
N ARG A 275 -6.64 -12.45 11.82
CA ARG A 275 -5.77 -13.19 12.73
C ARG A 275 -5.28 -12.27 13.83
N SER A 276 -5.73 -12.49 15.06
CA SER A 276 -5.31 -11.64 16.20
C SER A 276 -3.95 -12.05 16.77
N ASN A 277 -3.58 -13.32 16.67
CA ASN A 277 -2.30 -13.85 17.11
C ASN A 277 -1.97 -15.19 16.41
N ALA A 278 -0.87 -15.83 16.80
CA ALA A 278 -0.39 -17.06 16.19
C ALA A 278 -1.41 -18.22 16.20
N THR A 279 -2.36 -18.25 17.15
CA THR A 279 -3.28 -19.36 17.36
C THR A 279 -4.75 -18.99 17.17
N THR A 280 -5.08 -17.72 16.92
CA THR A 280 -6.46 -17.23 16.97
C THR A 280 -6.86 -16.48 15.70
N TRP A 281 -7.98 -16.89 15.13
CA TRP A 281 -8.69 -16.18 14.06
C TRP A 281 -10.09 -15.82 14.54
N SER A 282 -10.58 -14.64 14.17
CA SER A 282 -11.95 -14.24 14.46
C SER A 282 -12.62 -13.59 13.25
N ALA A 283 -13.95 -13.68 13.20
CA ALA A 283 -14.78 -13.01 12.21
C ALA A 283 -16.11 -12.61 12.86
N THR A 284 -16.69 -11.50 12.41
CA THR A 284 -18.07 -11.12 12.78
C THR A 284 -18.99 -11.35 11.59
N VAL A 285 -20.02 -12.18 11.76
CA VAL A 285 -20.99 -12.52 10.71
C VAL A 285 -22.38 -12.40 11.30
N ASN A 286 -23.26 -11.58 10.70
CA ASN A 286 -24.63 -11.37 11.18
C ASN A 286 -24.74 -11.09 12.69
N SER A 287 -23.86 -10.24 13.21
CA SER A 287 -23.71 -9.92 14.65
C SER A 287 -23.31 -11.09 15.56
N GLN A 288 -22.94 -12.23 15.00
CA GLN A 288 -22.33 -13.34 15.73
C GLN A 288 -20.81 -13.24 15.67
N GLN A 289 -20.16 -13.54 16.79
CA GLN A 289 -18.71 -13.64 16.90
C GLN A 289 -18.29 -15.07 16.62
N HIS A 290 -17.56 -15.26 15.53
CA HIS A 290 -16.95 -16.52 15.14
C HIS A 290 -15.47 -16.49 15.53
N GLU A 291 -14.99 -17.58 16.10
CA GLU A 291 -13.61 -17.68 16.56
C GLU A 291 -13.06 -19.08 16.29
N MET A 292 -11.81 -19.15 15.83
CA MET A 292 -11.02 -20.37 15.76
C MET A 292 -9.79 -20.20 16.64
N THR A 293 -9.59 -21.10 17.58
CA THR A 293 -8.39 -21.16 18.43
C THR A 293 -7.65 -22.48 18.21
N ILE A 294 -6.33 -22.47 18.37
CA ILE A 294 -5.55 -23.70 18.55
C ILE A 294 -5.42 -23.97 20.04
N GLU A 295 -5.92 -25.11 20.48
CA GLU A 295 -5.85 -25.58 21.87
C GLU A 295 -5.02 -26.86 21.96
N HIS A 296 -4.42 -27.09 23.12
CA HIS A 296 -3.63 -28.28 23.38
C HIS A 296 -3.92 -28.83 24.77
N SER A 297 -4.38 -30.08 24.83
CA SER A 297 -4.52 -30.84 26.08
C SER A 297 -3.66 -32.11 26.03
N SER A 298 -4.12 -33.13 25.28
CA SER A 298 -3.38 -34.35 24.93
C SER A 298 -3.01 -34.42 23.45
N GLN A 299 -3.78 -33.73 22.60
CA GLN A 299 -3.52 -33.52 21.18
C GLN A 299 -3.78 -32.05 20.84
N TYR A 300 -3.24 -31.59 19.72
CA TYR A 300 -3.60 -30.28 19.19
C TYR A 300 -5.01 -30.35 18.62
N GLU A 301 -5.80 -29.30 18.81
CA GLU A 301 -7.13 -29.20 18.23
C GLU A 301 -7.35 -27.78 17.71
N MET A 302 -7.89 -27.66 16.49
CA MET A 302 -8.52 -26.43 16.04
C MET A 302 -9.94 -26.40 16.61
N VAL A 303 -10.22 -25.49 17.54
CA VAL A 303 -11.52 -25.35 18.19
C VAL A 303 -12.28 -24.19 17.58
N TYR A 304 -13.49 -24.46 17.11
CA TYR A 304 -14.38 -23.45 16.52
C TYR A 304 -15.49 -23.05 17.50
N ARG A 305 -15.70 -21.75 17.68
CA ARG A 305 -16.73 -21.17 18.55
C ARG A 305 -17.61 -20.18 17.81
N VAL A 306 -18.88 -20.12 18.22
CA VAL A 306 -19.83 -19.05 17.86
C VAL A 306 -20.39 -18.46 19.14
N ASN A 307 -20.20 -17.15 19.35
CA ASN A 307 -20.55 -16.44 20.59
C ASN A 307 -20.02 -17.16 21.84
N GLY A 308 -18.75 -17.59 21.78
CA GLY A 308 -18.07 -18.34 22.85
C GLY A 308 -18.48 -19.80 23.00
N ARG A 309 -19.52 -20.27 22.29
CA ARG A 309 -19.99 -21.66 22.37
C ARG A 309 -19.30 -22.53 21.33
N ARG A 310 -18.66 -23.62 21.79
CA ARG A 310 -17.99 -24.61 20.94
C ARG A 310 -18.97 -25.24 19.95
N ARG A 311 -18.54 -25.41 18.70
CA ARG A 311 -19.25 -26.15 17.65
C ARG A 311 -18.44 -27.38 17.26
N ASN A 312 -18.76 -28.52 17.88
CA ASN A 312 -17.98 -29.77 17.71
C ASN A 312 -17.87 -30.21 16.24
N ALA A 313 -18.90 -29.98 15.42
CA ALA A 313 -18.90 -30.32 13.99
C ALA A 313 -17.86 -29.54 13.16
N HIS A 314 -17.26 -28.49 13.73
CA HIS A 314 -16.27 -27.62 13.08
C HIS A 314 -14.93 -27.63 13.82
N CYS A 315 -14.78 -28.48 14.84
CA CYS A 315 -13.51 -28.68 15.52
C CYS A 315 -12.72 -29.81 14.83
N THR A 316 -11.41 -29.68 14.77
CA THR A 316 -10.53 -30.62 14.05
C THR A 316 -9.37 -31.03 14.93
N LEU A 317 -9.31 -32.31 15.31
CA LEU A 317 -8.14 -32.89 15.98
C LEU A 317 -6.95 -32.93 15.03
N CYS A 318 -5.77 -32.63 15.55
CA CYS A 318 -4.56 -32.34 14.81
C CYS A 318 -3.36 -33.00 15.48
N GLY A 319 -2.47 -33.60 14.68
CA GLY A 319 -1.27 -34.28 15.19
C GLY A 319 -0.17 -33.33 15.69
N SER A 320 -0.23 -32.06 15.29
CA SER A 320 0.73 -31.02 15.66
C SER A 320 0.12 -29.62 15.58
N GLN A 321 0.77 -28.64 16.22
CA GLN A 321 0.40 -27.22 16.09
C GLN A 321 0.38 -26.76 14.63
N ALA A 322 1.35 -27.21 13.82
CA ALA A 322 1.42 -26.87 12.40
C ALA A 322 0.21 -27.39 11.62
N SER A 323 -0.25 -28.61 11.91
CA SER A 323 -1.48 -29.15 11.30
C SER A 323 -2.75 -28.44 11.78
N ALA A 324 -2.78 -27.92 13.02
CA ALA A 324 -3.89 -27.11 13.51
C ALA A 324 -3.93 -25.73 12.85
N SER A 325 -2.77 -25.06 12.70
CA SER A 325 -2.65 -23.82 11.93
C SER A 325 -3.08 -24.01 10.47
N GLN A 326 -2.70 -25.15 9.86
CA GLN A 326 -3.14 -25.51 8.52
C GLN A 326 -4.67 -25.61 8.44
N ALA A 327 -5.30 -26.31 9.38
CA ALA A 327 -6.75 -26.46 9.42
C ALA A 327 -7.46 -25.10 9.55
N GLN A 328 -6.91 -24.16 10.34
CA GLN A 328 -7.42 -22.78 10.42
C GLN A 328 -7.34 -22.07 9.07
N GLU A 329 -6.18 -22.10 8.39
CA GLU A 329 -6.02 -21.43 7.10
C GLU A 329 -6.93 -22.03 6.02
N ASP A 330 -7.11 -23.35 6.01
CA ASP A 330 -8.04 -24.03 5.10
C ASP A 330 -9.50 -23.66 5.39
N TRP A 331 -9.85 -23.46 6.66
CA TRP A 331 -11.16 -22.96 7.04
C TRP A 331 -11.38 -21.53 6.53
N VAL A 332 -10.44 -20.62 6.78
CA VAL A 332 -10.50 -19.24 6.30
C VAL A 332 -10.64 -19.21 4.77
N TYR A 333 -9.81 -19.97 4.06
CA TYR A 333 -9.86 -20.10 2.61
C TYR A 333 -11.25 -20.49 2.10
N LYS A 334 -11.89 -21.49 2.74
CA LYS A 334 -13.20 -22.02 2.33
C LYS A 334 -14.37 -21.10 2.67
N ASN A 335 -14.25 -20.28 3.72
CA ASN A 335 -15.36 -19.53 4.29
C ASN A 335 -15.24 -18.00 4.10
N THR A 336 -14.31 -17.52 3.27
CA THR A 336 -14.14 -16.09 3.00
C THR A 336 -15.17 -15.54 2.00
N PHE A 337 -15.52 -16.29 0.95
CA PHE A 337 -16.30 -15.83 -0.23
C PHE A 337 -17.51 -16.70 -0.54
#